data_AF-A0A2M9Y419-F1
#
_entry.id   AF-A0A2M9Y419-F1
#
_cell.length_a   1.000
_cell.length_b   1.000
_cell.length_c   1.000
_cell.angle_alpha   90.00
_cell.angle_beta   90.00
_cell.angle_gamma   90.00
#
_symmetry.space_group_name_H-M   'P 1'
#
loop_
_entity.id
_entity.type
_entity.pdbx_description
1 polymer ?
#
loop_
_entity_poly.entity_id
_entity_poly.type
_entity_poly.pdbx_seq_one_letter_code
_entity_poly.pdbx_strand_id
1 'polypeptide(L)' 'MNSTVDKRTHTGKYRMLESNTKIKTADFMNVKINNLKPCAECGSVTNLYQYNLCKVCLSKSFKKLVKIIDSVRK' A
#
# COMPACT_ATOMS: atom_id res chain seq x y z
N MET A 1 17.96 48.93 34.30
CA MET A 1 17.49 48.95 32.90
C MET A 1 18.37 48.04 32.07
N ASN A 2 17.75 47.04 31.44
CA ASN A 2 18.01 46.50 30.09
C ASN A 2 17.59 45.04 30.07
N SER A 3 16.39 44.84 29.53
CA SER A 3 15.75 43.56 29.25
C SER A 3 16.51 42.84 28.14
N THR A 4 16.92 41.60 28.38
CA THR A 4 17.20 40.64 27.32
C THR A 4 16.21 39.49 27.43
N VAL A 5 15.22 39.53 26.54
CA VAL A 5 14.20 38.50 26.36
C VAL A 5 14.87 37.31 25.67
N ASP A 6 15.19 36.27 26.44
CA ASP A 6 15.73 35.02 25.89
C ASP A 6 14.58 34.13 25.41
N LYS A 7 14.44 34.01 24.09
CA LYS A 7 13.46 33.15 23.43
C LYS A 7 13.90 31.70 23.59
N ARG A 8 13.30 30.99 24.54
CA ARG A 8 13.51 29.55 24.74
C ARG A 8 12.82 28.76 23.62
N THR A 9 13.50 28.57 22.49
CA THR A 9 13.01 27.72 21.39
C THR A 9 13.18 26.25 21.77
N HIS A 10 12.06 25.58 22.03
CA HIS A 10 12.01 24.16 22.38
C HIS A 10 12.16 23.31 21.11
N THR A 11 13.38 23.21 20.55
CA THR A 11 13.66 22.26 19.47
C THR A 11 13.83 20.86 20.07
N GLY A 12 12.70 20.17 20.27
CA GLY A 12 12.69 18.74 20.60
C GLY A 12 13.45 17.98 19.52
N LYS A 13 14.64 17.48 19.85
CA LYS A 13 15.47 16.66 18.97
C LYS A 13 14.87 15.27 18.90
N TYR A 14 13.83 15.08 18.09
CA TYR A 14 13.30 13.76 17.78
C TYR A 14 14.41 12.96 17.07
N ARG A 15 15.06 12.04 17.78
CA ARG A 15 15.94 11.05 17.16
C ARG A 15 15.06 10.14 16.32
N MET A 16 15.16 10.24 14.99
CA MET A 16 14.63 9.23 14.10
C MET A 16 15.42 7.94 14.37
N LEU A 17 14.74 6.91 14.89
CA LEU A 17 15.28 5.56 14.89
C LEU A 17 15.33 5.11 13.43
N GLU A 18 16.52 5.07 12.85
CA GLU A 18 16.75 4.48 11.54
C GLU A 18 16.47 2.97 11.64
N SER A 19 15.28 2.57 11.21
CA SER A 19 14.94 1.16 11.04
C SER A 19 15.85 0.59 9.95
N ASN A 20 16.88 -0.17 10.34
CA ASN A 20 17.71 -0.97 9.44
C ASN A 20 16.93 -2.19 8.91
N THR A 21 15.73 -1.97 8.38
CA THR A 21 15.03 -3.00 7.63
C THR A 21 15.78 -3.12 6.33
N LYS A 22 16.71 -4.09 6.25
CA LYS A 22 17.19 -4.62 4.98
C LYS A 22 15.95 -5.14 4.26
N ILE A 23 15.31 -4.27 3.49
CA ILE A 23 14.38 -4.67 2.47
C ILE A 23 15.26 -5.48 1.53
N LYS A 24 15.21 -6.80 1.67
CA LYS A 24 15.61 -7.68 0.58
C LYS A 24 14.66 -7.28 -0.53
N THR A 25 15.11 -6.41 -1.42
CA THR A 25 14.59 -6.30 -2.76
C THR A 25 14.80 -7.68 -3.35
N ALA A 26 13.88 -8.60 -3.03
CA ALA A 26 13.62 -9.71 -3.89
C ALA A 26 13.24 -9.03 -5.19
N ASP A 27 14.21 -8.98 -6.10
CA ASP A 27 14.00 -8.65 -7.48
C ASP A 27 12.71 -9.37 -7.86
N PHE A 28 11.65 -8.58 -8.08
CA PHE A 28 10.41 -9.05 -8.68
C PHE A 28 10.77 -9.42 -10.12
N MET A 29 11.50 -10.52 -10.25
CA MET A 29 11.90 -11.10 -11.51
C MET A 29 10.62 -11.40 -12.26
N ASN A 30 10.53 -10.82 -13.45
CA ASN A 30 9.54 -11.03 -14.48
C ASN A 30 9.36 -12.53 -14.76
N VAL A 31 8.55 -13.22 -13.97
CA VAL A 31 8.11 -14.57 -14.31
C VAL A 31 6.89 -14.42 -15.22
N LYS A 32 7.15 -14.14 -16.50
CA LYS A 32 6.14 -14.20 -17.56
C LYS A 32 5.93 -15.67 -17.95
N ILE A 33 5.55 -16.50 -16.99
CA ILE A 33 4.92 -17.79 -17.32
C ILE A 33 3.46 -17.45 -17.57
N ASN A 34 3.04 -17.49 -18.84
CA ASN A 34 1.64 -17.35 -19.24
C ASN A 34 0.84 -18.56 -18.77
N ASN A 35 0.75 -18.75 -17.44
CA ASN A 35 -0.17 -19.69 -16.80
C ASN A 35 -1.54 -19.03 -16.78
N LEU A 36 -2.12 -18.92 -17.98
CA LEU A 36 -3.50 -18.52 -18.17
C LEU A 36 -4.37 -19.53 -17.41
N LYS A 37 -4.99 -19.06 -16.33
CA LYS A 37 -5.86 -19.87 -15.49
C LYS A 37 -7.26 -19.24 -15.48
N PRO A 38 -8.32 -20.03 -15.27
CA PRO A 38 -9.66 -19.49 -15.17
C PRO A 38 -9.77 -18.61 -13.91
N CYS A 39 -10.32 -17.41 -14.08
CA CYS A 39 -10.66 -16.53 -12.96
C CYS A 39 -11.70 -17.20 -12.07
N ALA A 40 -11.49 -17.18 -10.75
CA ALA A 40 -12.41 -17.78 -9.80
C ALA A 40 -13.83 -17.15 -9.80
N GLU A 41 -13.97 -15.89 -10.23
CA GLU A 41 -15.27 -15.20 -10.27
C GLU A 41 -15.95 -15.27 -11.65
N CYS A 42 -15.24 -14.93 -12.73
CA CYS A 42 -15.84 -14.81 -14.06
C CYS A 42 -15.54 -15.98 -15.00
N GLY A 43 -14.69 -16.93 -14.59
CA GLY A 43 -14.27 -18.07 -15.41
C GLY A 43 -13.36 -17.73 -16.59
N SER A 44 -13.11 -16.45 -16.89
CA SER A 44 -12.28 -16.09 -18.04
C SER A 44 -10.85 -16.58 -17.84
N VAL A 45 -10.30 -17.25 -18.85
CA VAL A 45 -8.93 -17.75 -18.86
C VAL A 45 -7.99 -16.58 -19.16
N THR A 46 -7.30 -16.10 -18.14
CA THR A 46 -6.44 -14.90 -18.24
C THR A 46 -5.32 -14.95 -17.22
N ASN A 47 -4.43 -13.94 -17.25
CA ASN A 47 -3.41 -13.79 -16.22
C ASN A 47 -4.09 -13.46 -14.90
N LEU A 48 -3.94 -14.36 -13.94
CA LEU A 48 -4.49 -14.20 -12.61
C LEU A 48 -3.56 -13.36 -11.74
N TYR A 49 -4.17 -12.59 -10.85
CA TYR A 49 -3.51 -11.79 -9.83
C TYR A 49 -3.77 -12.43 -8.46
N GLN A 50 -3.85 -11.62 -7.42
CA GLN A 50 -4.19 -12.06 -6.06
C GLN A 50 -5.56 -12.75 -6.03
N TYR A 51 -5.70 -13.76 -5.16
CA TYR A 51 -6.94 -14.53 -4.96
C TYR A 51 -7.48 -15.27 -6.20
N ASN A 52 -6.62 -15.60 -7.17
CA ASN A 52 -7.04 -16.23 -8.43
C ASN A 52 -8.07 -15.39 -9.22
N LEU A 53 -8.03 -14.06 -9.06
CA LEU A 53 -8.91 -13.14 -9.77
C LEU A 53 -8.21 -12.52 -10.96
N CYS A 54 -8.97 -12.27 -12.03
CA CYS A 54 -8.53 -11.41 -13.11
C CYS A 54 -8.55 -9.94 -12.68
N LYS A 55 -7.84 -9.08 -13.43
CA LYS A 55 -7.76 -7.64 -13.17
C LYS A 55 -9.14 -6.97 -13.00
N VAL A 56 -10.12 -7.39 -13.80
CA VAL A 56 -11.48 -6.81 -13.81
C VAL A 56 -12.23 -7.17 -12.52
N CYS A 57 -12.26 -8.46 -12.16
CA CYS A 57 -12.89 -8.95 -10.94
C CYS A 57 -12.25 -8.35 -9.69
N LEU A 58 -10.92 -8.32 -9.66
CA LEU A 58 -10.16 -7.71 -8.57
C LEU A 58 -10.53 -6.23 -8.40
N SER A 59 -10.58 -5.47 -9.50
CA SER A 59 -10.96 -4.04 -9.49
C SER A 59 -12.40 -3.82 -8.98
N LYS A 60 -13.33 -4.72 -9.35
CA LYS A 60 -14.72 -4.68 -8.88
C LYS A 60 -14.80 -4.88 -7.37
N SER A 61 -14.03 -5.82 -6.83
CA SER A 61 -13.95 -6.09 -5.40
C SER A 61 -13.33 -4.92 -4.63
N PHE A 62 -12.24 -4.33 -5.12
CA PHE A 62 -11.69 -3.10 -4.53
C PHE A 62 -12.67 -1.93 -4.54
N LYS A 63 -13.42 -1.73 -5.64
CA LYS A 63 -14.42 -0.66 -5.73
C LYS A 63 -15.55 -0.84 -4.70
N LYS A 64 -15.96 -2.07 -4.41
CA LYS A 64 -16.93 -2.36 -3.33
C LYS A 64 -16.36 -2.01 -1.96
N LEU A 65 -15.11 -2.39 -1.69
CA LEU A 65 -14.44 -2.07 -0.42
C LEU A 65 -14.34 -0.56 -0.20
N VAL A 66 -13.93 0.20 -1.22
CA VAL A 66 -13.85 1.67 -1.14
C VAL A 66 -15.22 2.27 -0.80
N LYS A 67 -16.31 1.80 -1.44
CA LYS A 67 -17.67 2.28 -1.12
C LYS A 67 -18.08 2.01 0.33
N ILE A 68 -17.69 0.87 0.89
CA ILE A 68 -17.99 0.53 2.30
C ILE A 68 -17.19 1.44 3.23
N ILE A 69 -15.90 1.67 2.93
CA ILE A 69 -15.06 2.58 3.71
C ILE A 69 -15.64 4.00 3.67
N ASP A 70 -16.04 4.47 2.49
CA ASP A 70 -16.63 5.80 2.31
C ASP A 70 -17.99 5.94 3.01
N SER A 71 -18.78 4.85 3.15
CA SER A 71 -20.03 4.91 3.91
C SER A 71 -19.83 5.02 5.42
N VAL A 72 -18.72 4.49 5.95
CA VAL A 72 -18.39 4.57 7.39
C VAL A 72 -17.76 5.91 7.77
N ARG A 73 -17.14 6.60 6.80
CA ARG A 73 -16.55 7.94 7.01
C ARG A 73 -17.59 9.06 7.12
N LYS A 74 -18.87 8.76 6.95
CA LYS A 74 -19.98 9.72 6.98
C LYS A 74 -20.67 9.66 8.33
#